data_AF-A0A398CVP8-F1
#
_entry.id   AF-A0A398CVP8-F1
#
_cell.length_a   1.000
_cell.length_b   1.000
_cell.length_c   1.000
_cell.angle_alpha   90.00
_cell.angle_beta   90.00
_cell.angle_gamma   90.00
#
_symmetry.space_group_name_H-M   'P 1'
#
loop_
_entity.id
_entity.type
_entity.pdbx_description
1 polymer ?
#
loop_
_entity_poly.entity_id
_entity_poly.type
_entity_poly.pdbx_seq_one_letter_code
_entity_poly.pdbx_strand_id
1 'polypeptide(L)'
;MVFLSREEAGAKLASEVRDQGLTFDLCCGIPRGGVIVGSVVAQELGLPFGVLLIRKIRADANRELAVGALGYAGDGSFATILSPESAHEPREHLDAEIGFEKERLVLYAELFERYIPQTWERGARVLVVDDGIATGATMIAAADVVASMGCVPTVGTPVVDKEVMRQLAERGYRVVAVHAAEWLMAVGQFYQDFHEVTDREALCWANRAFRPRRIR
;
A
#
# COMPACT_ATOMS: atom_id res chain seq x y z
N MET A 1 -7.91 -4.52 -21.05
CA MET A 1 -6.54 -5.11 -20.95
C MET A 1 -6.61 -6.26 -19.95
N VAL A 2 -5.84 -7.33 -20.12
CA VAL A 2 -5.78 -8.43 -19.14
C VAL A 2 -4.31 -8.82 -18.96
N PHE A 3 -3.84 -8.86 -17.72
CA PHE A 3 -2.54 -9.36 -17.31
C PHE A 3 -2.58 -10.88 -17.18
N LEU A 4 -1.48 -11.56 -17.51
CA LEU A 4 -1.32 -13.00 -17.30
C LEU A 4 -1.32 -13.33 -15.81
N SER A 5 -0.57 -12.56 -15.02
CA SER A 5 -0.40 -12.77 -13.58
C SER A 5 0.04 -11.48 -12.88
N ARG A 6 0.16 -11.51 -11.54
CA ARG A 6 0.67 -10.39 -10.73
C ARG A 6 2.11 -10.04 -11.08
N GLU A 7 2.93 -11.01 -11.48
CA GLU A 7 4.29 -10.78 -11.91
C GLU A 7 4.36 -9.98 -13.21
N GLU A 8 3.58 -10.38 -14.22
CA GLU A 8 3.53 -9.64 -15.50
C GLU A 8 2.99 -8.22 -15.29
N ALA A 9 1.99 -8.07 -14.42
CA ALA A 9 1.43 -6.79 -14.04
C ALA A 9 2.47 -5.88 -13.35
N GLY A 10 3.30 -6.44 -12.46
CA GLY A 10 4.42 -5.73 -11.83
C GLY A 10 5.50 -5.30 -12.82
N ALA A 11 5.83 -6.15 -13.79
CA ALA A 11 6.81 -5.80 -14.83
C ALA A 11 6.31 -4.64 -15.72
N LYS A 12 5.02 -4.64 -16.08
CA LYS A 12 4.40 -3.53 -16.82
C LYS A 12 4.35 -2.24 -15.99
N LEU A 13 4.03 -2.33 -14.70
CA LEU A 13 4.06 -1.17 -13.81
C LEU A 13 5.47 -0.59 -13.68
N ALA A 14 6.51 -1.44 -13.63
CA ALA A 14 7.89 -0.97 -13.65
C ALA A 14 8.25 -0.26 -14.97
N SER A 15 7.76 -0.74 -16.12
CA SER A 15 7.92 -0.03 -17.39
C SER A 15 7.27 1.35 -17.33
N GLU A 16 6.02 1.44 -16.88
CA GLU A 16 5.30 2.71 -16.76
C GLU A 16 6.05 3.71 -15.87
N VAL A 17 6.62 3.25 -14.74
CA VAL A 17 7.46 4.08 -13.88
C VAL A 17 8.70 4.61 -14.63
N ARG A 18 9.38 3.77 -15.43
CA ARG A 18 10.55 4.17 -16.24
C ARG A 18 10.16 5.14 -17.35
N ASP A 19 9.07 4.87 -18.04
CA ASP A 19 8.59 5.66 -19.19
C ASP A 19 8.19 7.07 -18.76
N GLN A 20 7.66 7.21 -17.54
CA GLN A 20 7.37 8.52 -16.92
C GLN A 20 8.61 9.20 -16.30
N GLY A 21 9.79 8.57 -16.32
CA GLY A 21 11.02 9.11 -15.74
C GLY A 21 10.97 9.26 -14.22
N LEU A 22 10.11 8.50 -13.55
CA LEU A 22 9.94 8.59 -12.10
C LEU A 22 11.03 7.80 -11.38
N THR A 23 11.45 8.32 -10.24
CA THR A 23 12.47 7.68 -9.40
C THR A 23 12.00 7.68 -7.95
N PHE A 24 12.45 6.67 -7.19
CA PHE A 24 12.02 6.43 -5.82
C PHE A 24 13.20 6.00 -4.97
N ASP A 25 13.08 6.17 -3.65
CA ASP A 25 14.09 5.75 -2.67
C ASP A 25 13.73 4.41 -2.02
N LEU A 26 12.44 4.04 -2.06
CA LEU A 26 11.90 2.82 -1.49
C LEU A 26 10.64 2.39 -2.26
N CYS A 27 10.50 1.09 -2.51
CA CYS A 27 9.25 0.47 -2.97
C CYS A 27 8.65 -0.35 -1.82
N CYS A 28 7.37 -0.13 -1.53
CA CYS A 28 6.63 -0.84 -0.49
C CYS A 28 5.41 -1.55 -1.08
N GLY A 29 5.31 -2.87 -0.89
CA GLY A 29 4.11 -3.62 -1.22
C GLY A 29 3.16 -3.73 -0.04
N ILE A 30 1.86 -3.56 -0.28
CA ILE A 30 0.81 -3.83 0.71
C ILE A 30 0.44 -5.33 0.63
N PRO A 31 0.45 -6.08 1.75
CA PRO A 31 0.06 -7.48 1.71
C PRO A 31 -1.41 -7.70 1.34
N ARG A 32 -1.73 -8.77 0.62
CA ARG A 32 -0.82 -9.84 0.17
C ARG A 32 -0.38 -9.66 -1.28
N GLY A 33 -1.32 -9.39 -2.18
CA GLY A 33 -1.07 -9.30 -3.61
C GLY A 33 -0.11 -8.16 -4.00
N GLY A 34 -0.21 -7.01 -3.35
CA GLY A 34 0.69 -5.88 -3.54
C GLY A 34 2.15 -6.18 -3.22
N VAL A 35 2.44 -7.17 -2.36
CA VAL A 35 3.83 -7.64 -2.13
C VAL A 35 4.41 -8.30 -3.36
N ILE A 36 3.63 -9.10 -4.09
CA ILE A 36 4.08 -9.75 -5.33
C ILE A 36 4.41 -8.67 -6.38
N VAL A 37 3.45 -7.79 -6.66
CA VAL A 37 3.61 -6.73 -7.65
C VAL A 37 4.76 -5.79 -7.27
N GLY A 38 4.79 -5.32 -6.02
CA GLY A 38 5.84 -4.45 -5.51
C GLY A 38 7.23 -5.08 -5.52
N SER A 39 7.33 -6.39 -5.27
CA SER A 39 8.60 -7.12 -5.31
C SER A 39 9.19 -7.14 -6.73
N VAL A 40 8.35 -7.38 -7.76
CA VAL A 40 8.78 -7.33 -9.16
C VAL A 40 9.18 -5.92 -9.55
N VAL A 41 8.37 -4.91 -9.20
CA VAL A 41 8.68 -3.50 -9.45
C VAL A 41 10.03 -3.11 -8.84
N ALA A 42 10.28 -3.50 -7.59
CA ALA A 42 11.54 -3.18 -6.91
C ALA A 42 12.75 -3.86 -7.57
N GLN A 43 12.62 -5.12 -7.99
CA GLN A 43 13.69 -5.85 -8.69
C GLN A 43 14.01 -5.20 -10.04
N GLU A 44 12.99 -4.90 -10.83
CA GLU A 44 13.10 -4.26 -12.13
C GLU A 44 13.75 -2.87 -12.03
N LEU A 45 13.34 -2.07 -11.05
CA LEU A 45 13.85 -0.71 -10.86
C LEU A 45 15.13 -0.64 -10.02
N GLY A 46 15.60 -1.77 -9.49
CA GLY A 46 16.77 -1.83 -8.61
C GLY A 46 16.59 -1.11 -7.26
N LEU A 47 15.36 -1.00 -6.78
CA LEU A 47 14.99 -0.28 -5.55
C LEU A 47 15.11 -1.17 -4.30
N PRO A 48 15.35 -0.57 -3.11
CA PRO A 48 15.03 -1.22 -1.84
C PRO A 48 13.56 -1.63 -1.80
N PHE A 49 13.27 -2.78 -1.19
CA PHE A 49 11.90 -3.29 -1.04
C PHE A 49 11.54 -3.45 0.43
N GLY A 50 10.32 -3.03 0.78
CA GLY A 50 9.74 -3.26 2.09
C GLY A 50 8.26 -3.67 2.00
N VAL A 51 7.72 -4.07 3.16
CA VAL A 51 6.31 -4.39 3.33
C VAL A 51 5.67 -3.30 4.18
N LEU A 52 4.57 -2.71 3.69
CA LEU A 52 3.82 -1.70 4.39
C LEU A 52 2.55 -2.32 4.99
N LEU A 53 2.50 -2.39 6.32
CA LEU A 53 1.36 -2.93 7.05
C LEU A 53 0.44 -1.81 7.50
N ILE A 54 -0.80 -1.84 7.00
CA ILE A 54 -1.80 -0.82 7.29
C ILE A 54 -3.16 -1.44 7.61
N ARG A 55 -3.91 -0.75 8.48
CA ARG A 55 -5.29 -1.04 8.84
C ARG A 55 -6.10 0.25 8.80
N LYS A 56 -7.37 0.13 8.47
CA LYS A 56 -8.32 1.25 8.51
C LYS A 56 -8.90 1.33 9.92
N ILE A 57 -9.12 2.55 10.41
CA ILE A 57 -9.92 2.80 11.62
C ILE A 57 -11.35 2.97 11.15
N ARG A 58 -12.25 2.09 11.61
CA ARG A 58 -13.63 2.01 11.10
C ARG A 58 -14.57 2.88 11.92
N ALA A 59 -15.56 3.49 11.25
CA ALA A 59 -16.65 4.19 11.93
C ALA A 59 -17.51 3.22 12.77
N ASP A 60 -18.16 3.74 13.81
CA ASP A 60 -19.02 2.96 14.71
C ASP A 60 -20.27 2.45 13.96
N ALA A 61 -21.00 3.36 13.34
CA ALA A 61 -22.26 3.06 12.67
C ALA A 61 -22.09 2.33 11.33
N ASN A 62 -20.91 2.40 10.70
CA ASN A 62 -20.63 1.76 9.42
C ASN A 62 -19.20 1.24 9.35
N ARG A 63 -19.03 -0.07 9.56
CA ARG A 63 -17.72 -0.73 9.55
C ARG A 63 -17.01 -0.74 8.19
N GLU A 64 -17.72 -0.44 7.10
CA GLU A 64 -17.11 -0.28 5.78
C GLU A 64 -16.48 1.11 5.58
N LEU A 65 -16.97 2.12 6.32
CA LEU A 65 -16.44 3.48 6.30
C LEU A 65 -15.16 3.56 7.14
N ALA A 66 -14.11 4.12 6.54
CA ALA A 66 -12.88 4.43 7.25
C ALA A 66 -12.88 5.89 7.69
N VAL A 67 -12.69 6.12 8.99
CA VAL A 67 -12.53 7.45 9.62
C VAL A 67 -11.07 7.73 9.98
N GLY A 68 -10.17 6.84 9.58
CA GLY A 68 -8.75 6.97 9.79
C GLY A 68 -7.97 5.76 9.31
N ALA A 69 -6.67 5.80 9.53
CA ALA A 69 -5.70 4.79 9.15
C ALA A 69 -4.66 4.61 10.25
N LEU A 70 -4.20 3.37 10.38
CA LEU A 70 -3.12 2.96 11.25
C LEU A 70 -2.09 2.24 10.38
N GLY A 71 -0.82 2.57 10.52
CA GLY A 71 0.26 1.78 9.94
C GLY A 71 1.40 1.53 10.91
N TYR A 72 2.01 0.36 10.75
CA TYR A 72 3.16 -0.05 11.55
C TYR A 72 4.41 0.60 10.96
N ALA A 73 5.07 1.45 11.73
CA ALA A 73 6.17 2.27 11.22
C ALA A 73 7.56 1.61 11.35
N GLY A 74 7.63 0.37 11.85
CA GLY A 74 8.88 -0.23 12.32
C GLY A 74 9.02 -0.02 13.83
N ASP A 75 10.08 -0.53 14.45
CA ASP A 75 10.50 -0.29 15.85
C ASP A 75 9.46 -0.40 17.00
N GLY A 76 8.27 -0.93 16.73
CA GLY A 76 7.13 -0.98 17.66
C GLY A 76 6.26 0.29 17.65
N SER A 77 6.57 1.28 16.80
CA SER A 77 5.79 2.50 16.66
C SER A 77 4.71 2.41 15.56
N PHE A 78 3.74 3.30 15.66
CA PHE A 78 2.60 3.39 14.76
C PHE A 78 2.41 4.81 14.26
N ALA A 79 2.09 4.95 12.98
CA ALA A 79 1.49 6.15 12.43
C ALA A 79 -0.04 6.00 12.49
N THR A 80 -0.71 6.92 13.19
CA THR A 80 -2.17 6.96 13.29
C THR A 80 -2.66 8.27 12.70
N ILE A 81 -3.55 8.20 11.71
CA ILE A 81 -4.13 9.36 11.02
C ILE A 81 -5.63 9.26 11.09
N LEU A 82 -6.27 10.35 11.50
CA LEU A 82 -7.72 10.47 11.55
C LEU A 82 -8.19 11.40 10.44
N SER A 83 -9.24 11.02 9.74
CA SER A 83 -9.88 11.86 8.73
C SER A 83 -10.80 12.90 9.39
N PRO A 84 -11.19 13.98 8.70
CA PRO A 84 -12.14 14.97 9.25
C PRO A 84 -13.47 14.34 9.74
N GLU A 85 -13.90 13.26 9.11
CA GLU A 85 -15.12 12.52 9.47
C GLU A 85 -15.05 11.94 10.89
N SER A 86 -13.86 11.60 11.39
CA SER A 86 -13.65 11.10 12.76
C SER A 86 -14.14 12.06 13.85
N ALA A 87 -14.29 13.36 13.55
CA ALA A 87 -14.82 14.34 14.49
C ALA A 87 -16.27 14.05 14.92
N HIS A 88 -17.00 13.22 14.16
CA HIS A 88 -18.37 12.82 14.46
C HIS A 88 -18.45 11.48 15.21
N GLU A 89 -17.32 10.80 15.41
CA GLU A 89 -17.28 9.49 16.07
C GLU A 89 -17.13 9.65 17.59
N PRO A 90 -17.74 8.75 18.40
CA PRO A 90 -17.49 8.71 19.83
C PRO A 90 -15.99 8.46 20.12
N ARG A 91 -15.40 9.26 21.02
CA ARG A 91 -13.98 9.09 21.40
C ARG A 91 -13.67 7.69 21.92
N GLU A 92 -14.56 7.14 22.74
CA GLU A 92 -14.42 5.79 23.30
C GLU A 92 -14.39 4.72 22.19
N HIS A 93 -15.18 4.90 21.13
CA HIS A 93 -15.16 4.00 19.97
C HIS A 93 -13.83 4.10 19.21
N LEU A 94 -13.37 5.32 18.92
CA LEU A 94 -12.08 5.54 18.24
C LEU A 94 -10.92 4.93 19.02
N ASP A 95 -10.85 5.16 20.33
CA ASP A 95 -9.79 4.64 21.19
C ASP A 95 -9.80 3.10 21.23
N ALA A 96 -10.99 2.49 21.34
CA ALA A 96 -11.16 1.05 21.33
C ALA A 96 -10.78 0.43 19.98
N GLU A 97 -11.22 1.01 18.87
CA GLU A 97 -10.93 0.53 17.52
C GLU A 97 -9.43 0.67 17.19
N ILE A 98 -8.80 1.78 17.56
CA ILE A 98 -7.36 1.98 17.41
C ILE A 98 -6.58 0.96 18.23
N GLY A 99 -6.96 0.72 19.49
CA GLY A 99 -6.32 -0.29 20.34
C GLY A 99 -6.42 -1.68 19.73
N PHE A 100 -7.62 -2.07 19.30
CA PHE A 100 -7.88 -3.36 18.68
C PHE A 100 -7.07 -3.56 17.38
N GLU A 101 -7.06 -2.57 16.48
CA GLU A 101 -6.32 -2.69 15.23
C GLU A 101 -4.80 -2.62 15.43
N LYS A 102 -4.31 -1.93 16.47
CA LYS A 102 -2.88 -1.99 16.87
C LYS A 102 -2.46 -3.39 17.26
N GLU A 103 -3.20 -4.06 18.15
CA GLU A 103 -2.90 -5.43 18.57
C GLU A 103 -2.84 -6.39 17.39
N ARG A 104 -3.82 -6.30 16.48
CA ARG A 104 -3.84 -7.11 15.25
C ARG A 104 -2.65 -6.82 14.34
N LEU A 105 -2.23 -5.56 14.26
CA LEU A 105 -1.12 -5.16 13.43
C LEU A 105 0.22 -5.62 14.01
N VAL A 106 0.39 -5.60 15.34
CA VAL A 106 1.57 -6.19 16.02
C VAL A 106 1.68 -7.67 15.67
N LEU A 107 0.60 -8.43 15.87
CA LEU A 107 0.59 -9.87 15.59
C LEU A 107 0.88 -10.15 14.11
N TYR A 108 0.34 -9.34 13.19
CA TYR A 108 0.62 -9.50 11.77
C TYR A 108 2.04 -9.05 11.38
N ALA A 109 2.61 -8.08 12.11
CA ALA A 109 3.97 -7.60 11.90
C ALA A 109 5.03 -8.66 12.22
N GLU A 110 4.76 -9.58 13.15
CA GLU A 110 5.66 -10.71 13.45
C GLU A 110 5.99 -11.54 12.20
N LEU A 111 5.04 -11.68 11.27
CA LEU A 111 5.25 -12.41 10.01
C LEU A 111 6.23 -11.69 9.08
N PHE A 112 6.17 -10.35 9.06
CA PHE A 112 6.90 -9.52 8.09
C PHE A 112 8.03 -8.68 8.71
N GLU A 113 8.36 -8.88 10.00
CA GLU A 113 9.25 -8.02 10.79
C GLU A 113 10.53 -7.63 10.04
N ARG A 114 11.18 -8.62 9.43
CA ARG A 114 12.41 -8.44 8.64
C ARG A 114 12.25 -7.51 7.42
N TYR A 115 11.06 -7.46 6.84
CA TYR A 115 10.75 -6.76 5.60
C TYR A 115 10.09 -5.40 5.83
N ILE A 116 9.70 -5.07 7.07
CA ILE A 116 9.16 -3.77 7.41
C ILE A 116 10.31 -2.75 7.44
N PRO A 117 10.19 -1.60 6.73
CA PRO A 117 11.17 -0.52 6.84
C PRO A 117 11.33 -0.06 8.29
N GLN A 118 12.56 -0.05 8.81
CA GLN A 118 12.86 0.38 10.17
C GLN A 118 13.10 1.89 10.28
N THR A 119 13.32 2.57 9.15
CA THR A 119 13.56 4.01 9.11
C THR A 119 12.81 4.65 7.94
N TRP A 120 12.17 5.79 8.23
CA TRP A 120 11.43 6.61 7.28
C TRP A 120 12.10 7.97 7.16
N GLU A 121 13.05 8.09 6.24
CA GLU A 121 13.77 9.34 6.02
C GLU A 121 12.81 10.43 5.50
N ARG A 122 12.83 11.60 6.15
CA ARG A 122 12.01 12.74 5.74
C ARG A 122 12.36 13.15 4.31
N GLY A 123 11.34 13.34 3.48
CA GLY A 123 11.46 13.68 2.07
C GLY A 123 11.74 12.49 1.13
N ALA A 124 11.92 11.28 1.67
CA ALA A 124 12.10 10.08 0.85
C ALA A 124 10.87 9.82 -0.03
N ARG A 125 11.09 9.51 -1.30
CA ARG A 125 10.03 9.18 -2.25
C ARG A 125 9.73 7.70 -2.16
N VAL A 126 8.52 7.37 -1.73
CA VAL A 126 8.09 5.99 -1.47
C VAL A 126 7.03 5.61 -2.50
N LEU A 127 7.32 4.58 -3.29
CA LEU A 127 6.33 3.96 -4.17
C LEU A 127 5.53 2.93 -3.37
N VAL A 128 4.24 3.18 -3.15
CA VAL A 128 3.33 2.28 -2.43
C VAL A 128 2.53 1.48 -3.45
N VAL A 129 2.66 0.15 -3.40
CA VAL A 129 2.19 -0.76 -4.45
C VAL A 129 1.08 -1.69 -3.95
N ASP A 130 0.02 -1.82 -4.74
CA ASP A 130 -1.02 -2.85 -4.61
C ASP A 130 -1.25 -3.57 -5.95
N ASP A 131 -1.95 -4.71 -5.94
CA ASP A 131 -2.23 -5.49 -7.16
C ASP A 131 -3.44 -4.98 -7.96
N GLY A 132 -4.27 -4.15 -7.35
CA GLY A 132 -5.30 -3.37 -8.00
C GLY A 132 -6.09 -2.53 -7.00
N ILE A 133 -6.68 -1.44 -7.46
CA ILE A 133 -7.36 -0.49 -6.58
C ILE A 133 -8.81 -0.30 -7.04
N ALA A 134 -9.74 -0.93 -6.34
CA ALA A 134 -11.17 -0.83 -6.61
C ALA A 134 -11.84 0.34 -5.88
N THR A 135 -11.70 0.40 -4.55
CA THR A 135 -12.37 1.42 -3.71
C THR A 135 -11.42 2.48 -3.16
N GLY A 136 -10.11 2.30 -3.32
CA GLY A 136 -9.10 3.27 -2.90
C GLY A 136 -8.83 3.36 -1.40
N ALA A 137 -9.76 2.92 -0.53
CA ALA A 137 -9.68 3.15 0.90
C ALA A 137 -8.36 2.66 1.54
N THR A 138 -7.92 1.45 1.19
CA THR A 138 -6.65 0.87 1.63
C THR A 138 -5.46 1.70 1.15
N MET A 139 -5.47 2.14 -0.11
CA MET A 139 -4.38 2.91 -0.69
C MET A 139 -4.31 4.34 -0.14
N ILE A 140 -5.45 4.98 0.08
CA ILE A 140 -5.53 6.30 0.73
C ILE A 140 -4.93 6.20 2.14
N ALA A 141 -5.36 5.20 2.92
CA ALA A 141 -4.82 4.94 4.25
C ALA A 141 -3.30 4.73 4.22
N ALA A 142 -2.79 3.98 3.24
CA ALA A 142 -1.37 3.74 3.08
C ALA A 142 -0.58 5.01 2.71
N ALA A 143 -1.10 5.82 1.79
CA ALA A 143 -0.48 7.09 1.39
C ALA A 143 -0.48 8.10 2.55
N ASP A 144 -1.60 8.25 3.26
CA ASP A 144 -1.74 9.14 4.43
C ASP A 144 -0.74 8.75 5.53
N VAL A 145 -0.62 7.45 5.81
CA VAL A 145 0.34 6.91 6.77
C VAL A 145 1.78 7.23 6.36
N VAL A 146 2.17 6.96 5.11
CA VAL A 146 3.53 7.26 4.62
C VAL A 146 3.83 8.75 4.62
N ALA A 147 2.87 9.60 4.24
CA ALA A 147 3.00 11.05 4.31
C ALA A 147 3.21 11.54 5.75
N SER A 148 2.50 10.96 6.72
CA SER A 148 2.62 11.33 8.14
C SER A 148 3.98 11.01 8.75
N MET A 149 4.69 10.01 8.21
CA MET A 149 6.08 9.71 8.56
C MET A 149 7.08 10.71 7.95
N GLY A 150 6.61 11.70 7.18
CA GLY A 150 7.42 12.72 6.54
C GLY A 150 7.99 12.32 5.18
N CYS A 151 7.56 11.20 4.61
CA CYS A 151 7.93 10.75 3.26
C CYS A 151 6.98 11.33 2.20
N VAL A 152 7.36 11.20 0.92
CA VAL A 152 6.57 11.62 -0.24
C VAL A 152 5.99 10.37 -0.91
N PRO A 153 4.73 10.00 -0.63
CA PRO A 153 4.13 8.81 -1.22
C PRO A 153 3.80 9.02 -2.70
N THR A 154 3.90 7.94 -3.47
CA THR A 154 3.34 7.82 -4.82
C THR A 154 2.67 6.46 -4.91
N VAL A 155 1.43 6.44 -5.41
CA VAL A 155 0.65 5.21 -5.57
C VAL A 155 1.06 4.52 -6.86
N GLY A 156 1.40 3.24 -6.78
CA GLY A 156 1.67 2.36 -7.92
C GLY A 156 0.68 1.21 -7.98
N THR A 157 0.05 0.98 -9.13
CA THR A 157 -0.86 -0.15 -9.29
C THR A 157 -0.98 -0.59 -10.75
N PRO A 158 -1.13 -1.89 -11.06
CA PRO A 158 -1.42 -2.32 -12.43
C PRO A 158 -2.78 -1.82 -12.92
N VAL A 159 -3.79 -1.80 -12.05
CA VAL A 159 -5.14 -1.35 -12.41
C VAL A 159 -5.79 -0.54 -11.30
N VAL A 160 -6.52 0.51 -11.68
CA VAL A 160 -7.25 1.39 -10.76
C VAL A 160 -8.57 1.81 -11.37
N ASP A 161 -9.58 1.97 -10.54
CA ASP A 161 -10.81 2.63 -10.94
C ASP A 161 -10.54 4.11 -11.24
N LYS A 162 -11.01 4.61 -12.39
CA LYS A 162 -10.72 5.98 -12.85
C LYS A 162 -11.22 7.04 -11.86
N GLU A 163 -12.33 6.79 -11.18
CA GLU A 163 -12.87 7.69 -10.17
C GLU A 163 -12.02 7.68 -8.89
N VAL A 164 -11.53 6.50 -8.47
CA VAL A 164 -10.57 6.41 -7.37
C VAL A 164 -9.24 7.08 -7.69
N MET A 165 -8.75 6.96 -8.92
CA MET A 165 -7.54 7.66 -9.38
C MET A 165 -7.70 9.18 -9.26
N ARG A 166 -8.87 9.71 -9.63
CA ARG A 166 -9.21 11.14 -9.46
C ARG A 166 -9.19 11.54 -7.98
N GLN A 167 -9.82 10.75 -7.10
CA GLN A 167 -9.87 11.03 -5.67
C GLN A 167 -8.47 11.04 -5.02
N LEU A 168 -7.58 10.13 -5.42
CA LEU A 168 -6.19 10.12 -4.98
C LEU A 168 -5.43 11.39 -5.45
N ALA A 169 -5.65 11.80 -6.70
CA ALA A 169 -5.04 13.01 -7.24
C ALA A 169 -5.53 14.28 -6.54
N GLU A 170 -6.82 14.36 -6.20
CA GLU A 170 -7.42 15.49 -5.46
C GLU A 170 -6.88 15.61 -4.03
N ARG A 171 -6.49 14.49 -3.42
CA ARG A 171 -5.75 14.46 -2.15
C ARG A 171 -4.28 14.85 -2.28
N GLY A 172 -3.81 15.12 -3.51
CA GLY A 172 -2.43 15.51 -3.79
C GLY A 172 -1.47 14.33 -3.99
N TYR A 173 -1.97 13.10 -4.08
CA TYR A 173 -1.13 11.94 -4.32
C TYR A 173 -0.93 11.70 -5.82
N ARG A 174 0.34 11.54 -6.22
CA ARG A 174 0.66 11.06 -7.56
C ARG A 174 0.27 9.59 -7.68
N VAL A 175 -0.36 9.23 -8.80
CA VAL A 175 -0.73 7.86 -9.13
C VAL A 175 -0.04 7.44 -10.43
N VAL A 176 0.60 6.28 -10.41
CA VAL A 176 1.17 5.60 -11.58
C VAL A 176 0.39 4.30 -11.77
N ALA A 177 -0.32 4.20 -12.89
CA ALA A 177 -1.12 3.03 -13.19
C ALA A 177 -0.94 2.58 -14.63
N VAL A 178 -0.87 1.26 -14.85
CA VAL A 178 -0.81 0.69 -16.20
C VAL A 178 -2.17 0.84 -16.90
N HIS A 179 -3.26 0.70 -16.14
CA HIS A 179 -4.62 0.85 -16.66
C HIS A 179 -5.55 1.56 -15.67
N ALA A 180 -6.12 2.69 -16.09
CA ALA A 180 -7.24 3.33 -15.42
C ALA A 180 -8.56 2.86 -16.06
N ALA A 181 -9.31 2.02 -15.34
CA ALA A 181 -10.53 1.40 -15.84
C ALA A 181 -11.76 2.28 -15.57
N GLU A 182 -12.68 2.38 -16.55
CA GLU A 182 -13.96 3.07 -16.35
C GLU A 182 -14.97 2.25 -15.54
N TRP A 183 -14.81 0.92 -15.55
CA TRP A 183 -15.68 -0.03 -14.86
C TRP A 183 -14.84 -1.11 -14.17
N LEU A 184 -14.50 -0.89 -12.91
CA LEU A 184 -13.75 -1.84 -12.09
C LEU A 184 -14.66 -2.50 -11.05
N MET A 185 -15.23 -3.65 -11.40
CA MET A 185 -16.07 -4.41 -10.47
C MET A 185 -15.24 -5.22 -9.47
N ALA A 186 -14.16 -5.82 -9.95
CA ALA A 186 -13.20 -6.57 -9.13
C ALA A 186 -11.82 -6.50 -9.78
N VAL A 187 -10.76 -6.49 -8.97
CA VAL A 187 -9.37 -6.48 -9.47
C VAL A 187 -9.10 -7.70 -10.35
N GLY A 188 -9.60 -8.88 -9.94
CA GLY A 188 -9.34 -10.15 -10.63
C GLY A 188 -9.84 -10.22 -12.08
N GLN A 189 -10.77 -9.35 -12.51
CA GLN A 189 -11.22 -9.34 -13.91
C GLN A 189 -10.12 -8.93 -14.90
N PHE A 190 -9.05 -8.29 -14.40
CA PHE A 190 -7.91 -7.86 -15.19
C PHE A 190 -6.76 -8.87 -15.19
N TYR A 191 -6.97 -10.07 -14.65
CA TYR A 191 -5.92 -11.09 -14.51
C TYR A 191 -6.41 -12.43 -15.05
N GLN A 192 -5.58 -13.13 -15.83
CA GLN A 192 -5.85 -14.51 -16.25
C GLN A 192 -5.64 -15.46 -15.07
N ASP A 193 -4.57 -15.25 -14.30
CA ASP A 193 -4.35 -15.90 -13.01
C ASP A 193 -4.44 -14.86 -11.87
N PHE A 194 -5.52 -14.96 -11.09
CA PHE A 194 -5.76 -14.17 -9.88
C PHE A 194 -6.07 -15.06 -8.68
N HIS A 195 -5.26 -16.10 -8.47
CA HIS A 195 -5.39 -16.93 -7.28
C HIS A 195 -5.24 -16.10 -5.99
N GLU A 196 -5.80 -16.62 -4.90
CA GLU A 196 -5.63 -16.03 -3.57
C GLU A 196 -4.18 -16.22 -3.11
N VAL A 197 -3.49 -15.10 -2.86
CA VAL A 197 -2.11 -15.12 -2.34
C VAL A 197 -2.14 -15.46 -0.86
N THR A 198 -1.32 -16.41 -0.43
CA THR A 198 -1.16 -16.75 1.00
C THR A 198 -0.08 -15.88 1.66
N ASP A 199 -0.10 -15.76 3.00
CA ASP A 199 0.97 -15.05 3.71
C ASP A 199 2.35 -15.69 3.44
N ARG A 200 2.42 -17.03 3.36
CA ARG A 200 3.66 -17.77 3.00
C ARG A 200 4.18 -17.36 1.63
N GLU A 201 3.30 -17.23 0.66
CA GLU A 201 3.68 -16.81 -0.68
C GLU A 201 4.16 -15.37 -0.71
N ALA A 202 3.43 -14.46 -0.05
CA ALA A 202 3.85 -13.06 0.11
C ALA A 202 5.24 -12.97 0.74
N LEU A 203 5.54 -13.79 1.76
CA LEU A 203 6.87 -13.88 2.38
C LEU A 203 7.94 -14.38 1.41
N CYS A 204 7.64 -15.39 0.58
CA CYS A 204 8.57 -15.84 -0.46
C CYS A 204 8.92 -14.72 -1.44
N TRP A 205 7.92 -13.93 -1.87
CA TRP A 205 8.14 -12.78 -2.75
C TRP A 205 8.90 -11.65 -2.08
N ALA A 206 8.54 -11.28 -0.85
CA ALA A 206 9.27 -10.29 -0.07
C ALA A 206 10.75 -10.69 0.09
N ASN A 207 11.04 -11.96 0.38
CA ASN A 207 12.39 -12.46 0.51
C ASN A 207 13.20 -12.37 -0.79
N ARG A 208 12.58 -12.60 -1.95
CA ARG A 208 13.25 -12.52 -3.27
C ARG A 208 13.65 -11.08 -3.63
N ALA A 209 12.85 -10.09 -3.24
CA ALA A 209 13.10 -8.69 -3.55
C ALA A 209 13.83 -7.94 -2.43
N PHE A 210 13.95 -8.53 -1.23
CA PHE A 210 14.48 -7.82 -0.07
C PHE A 210 15.90 -7.31 -0.30
N ARG A 211 15.99 -6.00 -0.41
CA ARG A 211 17.23 -5.22 -0.40
C ARG A 211 17.05 -4.18 0.69
N PRO A 212 17.81 -4.26 1.80
CA PRO A 212 17.65 -3.29 2.87
C PRO A 212 17.99 -1.90 2.33
N ARG A 213 17.18 -0.92 2.72
CA ARG A 213 17.50 0.48 2.45
C ARG A 213 18.80 0.80 3.18
N ARG A 214 19.84 1.19 2.43
CA ARG A 214 21.08 1.69 3.03
C ARG A 214 20.83 3.12 3.46
N ILE A 215 20.88 3.37 4.76
CA ILE A 215 20.87 4.72 5.33
C ILE A 215 22.11 5.44 4.76
N ARG A 216 21.90 6.59 4.13
CA ARG A 216 22.99 7.46 3.67
C ARG A 216 23.41 8.44 4.74
#